data_AF-A0A800FZ56-F1
#
_entry.id   AF-A0A800FZ56-F1
#
_cell.length_a   1.000
_cell.length_b   1.000
_cell.length_c   1.000
_cell.angle_alpha   90.00
_cell.angle_beta   90.00
_cell.angle_gamma   90.00
#
_symmetry.space_group_name_H-M   'P 1'
#
loop_
_entity.id
_entity.type
_entity.pdbx_description
1 polymer ?
#
loop_
_entity_poly.entity_id
_entity_poly.type
_entity_poly.pdbx_seq_one_letter_code
_entity_poly.pdbx_strand_id
1 'polypeptide(L)'
;MWSVPKHSPTNQHFPDPPFTTNFVFPIFKQILRSGITLHVTVQDNESLERALRRFKRKIQRSGLYSELRKRRFYEKPSAQRKRKREAAIRRERRRQRRTPVHL
;
A
#
# COMPACT_ATOMS: atom_id res chain seq x y z
N MET A 1 20.58 38.35 -45.65
CA MET A 1 21.81 37.69 -45.14
C MET A 1 21.71 37.71 -43.64
N TRP A 2 21.34 36.63 -42.96
CA TRP A 2 21.98 35.31 -42.98
C TRP A 2 20.97 34.16 -43.02
N SER A 3 21.26 33.14 -43.83
CA SER A 3 20.45 31.92 -43.98
C SER A 3 20.68 30.95 -42.83
N VAL A 4 19.60 30.36 -42.30
CA VAL A 4 19.66 29.27 -41.31
C VAL A 4 19.95 27.93 -42.01
N PRO A 5 21.00 27.17 -41.63
CA PRO A 5 21.23 25.83 -42.16
C PRO A 5 20.31 24.81 -41.48
N LYS A 6 19.68 23.94 -42.28
CA LYS A 6 18.90 22.77 -41.82
C LYS A 6 19.79 21.54 -41.75
N HIS A 7 20.46 21.27 -40.62
CA HIS A 7 20.99 19.93 -40.34
C HIS A 7 20.93 19.61 -38.83
N SER A 8 20.08 18.65 -38.44
CA SER A 8 20.35 17.74 -37.32
C SER A 8 21.16 16.59 -37.93
N PRO A 9 22.27 16.10 -37.35
CA PRO A 9 22.12 15.11 -36.27
C PRO A 9 23.37 14.92 -35.37
N THR A 10 23.23 14.72 -34.06
CA THR A 10 24.01 13.68 -33.35
C THR A 10 23.50 13.48 -31.94
N ASN A 11 23.45 12.21 -31.55
CA ASN A 11 23.21 11.71 -30.20
C ASN A 11 24.20 12.37 -29.22
N GLN A 12 23.85 13.52 -28.63
CA GLN A 12 24.52 14.00 -27.44
C GLN A 12 23.93 13.25 -26.26
N HIS A 13 24.63 12.19 -25.86
CA HIS A 13 24.47 11.51 -24.60
C HIS A 13 24.51 12.56 -23.49
N PHE A 14 23.35 12.99 -23.01
CA PHE A 14 23.28 13.66 -21.71
C PHE A 14 23.84 12.65 -20.71
N PRO A 15 24.89 13.02 -19.95
CA PRO A 15 25.43 12.09 -18.97
C PRO A 15 24.29 11.73 -18.03
N ASP A 16 24.03 10.42 -17.89
CA ASP A 16 23.20 9.94 -16.80
C ASP A 16 23.74 10.62 -15.53
N PRO A 17 22.90 11.36 -14.78
CA PRO A 17 23.38 11.95 -13.53
C PRO A 17 23.96 10.81 -12.71
N PRO A 18 25.17 10.97 -12.11
CA PRO A 18 25.77 9.92 -11.31
C PRO A 18 24.74 9.46 -10.30
N PHE A 19 24.69 8.15 -10.10
CA PHE A 19 23.79 7.39 -9.23
C PHE A 19 23.95 7.76 -7.73
N THR A 20 24.03 9.04 -7.41
CA THR A 20 24.35 9.58 -6.10
C THR A 20 23.52 10.83 -5.85
N THR A 21 22.21 10.63 -5.70
CA THR A 21 21.55 11.30 -4.58
C THR A 21 21.36 10.24 -3.50
N ASN A 22 22.18 10.36 -2.47
CA ASN A 22 22.02 9.69 -1.21
C ASN A 22 20.70 10.14 -0.57
N PHE A 23 19.58 9.58 -1.04
CA PHE A 23 18.39 9.40 -0.24
C PHE A 23 18.27 7.92 0.07
N VAL A 24 19.20 7.43 0.87
CA VAL A 24 18.97 6.29 1.74
C VAL A 24 17.79 6.70 2.63
N PHE A 25 16.57 6.40 2.21
CA PHE A 25 15.42 6.43 3.10
C PHE A 25 15.48 5.14 3.92
N PRO A 26 15.75 5.20 5.23
CA PRO A 26 15.71 4.04 6.11
C PRO A 26 14.25 3.72 6.46
N ILE A 27 13.40 3.43 5.44
CA ILE A 27 11.98 3.05 5.65
C ILE A 27 11.56 1.91 4.71
N PHE A 28 12.48 1.21 4.06
CA PHE A 28 12.12 -0.07 3.42
C PHE A 28 12.01 -1.23 4.44
N LYS A 29 12.51 -1.02 5.66
CA LYS A 29 12.56 -2.04 6.74
C LYS A 29 11.38 -1.99 7.73
N GLN A 30 10.31 -1.24 7.47
CA GLN A 30 9.20 -1.09 8.44
C GLN A 30 8.04 -2.08 8.21
N ILE A 31 7.97 -2.79 7.08
CA ILE A 31 6.73 -3.47 6.63
C ILE A 31 6.92 -4.96 6.26
N LEU A 32 7.97 -5.60 6.77
CA LEU A 32 8.01 -7.08 6.93
C LEU A 32 7.86 -7.50 8.40
N ARG A 33 7.56 -6.57 9.31
CA ARG A 33 7.58 -6.82 10.76
C ARG A 33 6.29 -7.45 11.32
N SER A 34 5.31 -7.77 10.48
CA SER A 34 4.13 -8.56 10.89
C SER A 34 3.77 -9.56 9.81
N GLY A 35 4.40 -10.73 9.84
CA GLY A 35 3.85 -11.89 9.15
C GLY A 35 2.48 -12.17 9.75
N ILE A 36 1.41 -11.97 8.97
CA ILE A 36 0.06 -12.30 9.41
C ILE A 36 -0.03 -13.84 9.40
N THR A 37 0.18 -14.47 10.56
CA THR A 37 0.00 -15.91 10.72
C THR A 37 -1.48 -16.22 10.94
N LEU A 38 -2.14 -16.77 9.93
CA LEU A 38 -3.55 -17.18 10.00
C LEU A 38 -3.65 -18.69 10.23
N HIS A 39 -3.99 -19.09 11.45
CA HIS A 39 -4.34 -20.48 11.77
C HIS A 39 -5.73 -20.55 12.40
N VAL A 40 -6.42 -21.68 12.26
CA VAL A 40 -7.65 -22.01 12.98
C VAL A 40 -7.49 -23.41 13.53
N THR A 41 -7.60 -23.56 14.84
CA THR A 41 -7.66 -24.87 15.48
C THR A 41 -9.05 -25.45 15.26
N VAL A 42 -9.09 -26.71 14.84
CA VAL A 42 -10.32 -27.50 14.69
C VAL A 42 -10.57 -28.23 16.01
N GLN A 43 -11.81 -28.26 16.47
CA GLN A 43 -12.20 -29.03 17.67
C GLN A 43 -12.71 -30.41 17.25
N ASP A 44 -12.59 -31.40 18.14
CA ASP A 44 -12.87 -32.80 17.83
C ASP A 44 -14.33 -33.06 17.40
N ASN A 45 -15.28 -32.23 17.84
CA ASN A 45 -16.71 -32.33 17.49
C ASN A 45 -17.17 -31.34 16.40
N GLU A 46 -16.23 -30.78 15.62
CA GLU A 46 -16.57 -29.80 14.59
C GLU A 46 -16.53 -30.36 13.16
N SER A 47 -17.59 -30.09 12.39
CA SER A 47 -17.58 -30.31 10.94
C SER A 47 -16.56 -29.40 10.23
N LEU A 48 -15.77 -29.98 9.32
CA LEU A 48 -14.77 -29.30 8.51
C LEU A 48 -15.28 -28.00 7.86
N GLU A 49 -16.52 -28.00 7.37
CA GLU A 49 -17.14 -26.83 6.73
C GLU A 49 -17.24 -25.63 7.70
N ARG A 50 -17.49 -25.89 8.98
CA ARG A 50 -17.54 -24.83 10.01
C ARG A 50 -16.14 -24.26 10.26
N ALA A 51 -15.10 -25.11 10.30
CA ALA A 51 -13.72 -24.68 10.46
C ALA A 51 -13.25 -23.82 9.28
N LEU A 52 -13.54 -24.23 8.04
CA LEU A 52 -13.26 -23.46 6.82
C LEU A 52 -13.98 -22.12 6.83
N ARG A 53 -15.24 -22.07 7.29
CA ARG A 53 -15.99 -20.82 7.41
C ARG A 53 -15.39 -19.87 8.44
N ARG A 54 -14.83 -20.38 9.55
CA ARG A 54 -14.06 -19.55 10.50
C ARG A 54 -12.77 -19.05 9.90
N PHE A 55 -12.05 -19.91 9.18
CA PHE A 55 -10.80 -19.54 8.52
C PHE A 55 -11.02 -18.42 7.50
N LYS A 56 -12.01 -18.56 6.61
CA LYS A 56 -12.38 -17.52 5.64
C LYS A 56 -12.71 -16.18 6.31
N ARG A 57 -13.45 -16.20 7.41
CA ARG A 57 -13.74 -15.00 8.22
C ARG A 57 -12.46 -14.41 8.83
N LYS A 58 -11.52 -15.23 9.29
CA LYS A 58 -10.23 -14.79 9.85
C LYS A 58 -9.37 -14.12 8.77
N ILE A 59 -9.30 -14.66 7.55
CA ILE A 59 -8.64 -14.02 6.40
C ILE A 59 -9.26 -12.65 6.13
N GLN A 60 -10.59 -12.56 6.03
CA GLN A 60 -11.27 -11.30 5.72
C GLN A 60 -11.04 -10.23 6.80
N ARG A 61 -11.09 -10.61 8.08
CA ARG A 61 -10.83 -9.70 9.21
C ARG A 61 -9.38 -9.25 9.32
N SER A 62 -8.43 -10.14 8.99
CA SER A 62 -6.99 -9.81 9.05
C SER A 62 -6.59 -8.66 8.12
N GLY A 63 -7.41 -8.35 7.11
CA GLY A 63 -7.09 -7.30 6.15
C GLY A 63 -6.03 -7.72 5.12
N LEU A 64 -5.64 -9.00 5.07
CA LEU A 64 -4.65 -9.56 4.14
C LEU A 64 -4.89 -9.12 2.70
N TYR A 65 -6.12 -9.26 2.20
CA TYR A 65 -6.46 -8.83 0.82
C TYR A 65 -6.27 -7.33 0.58
N SER A 66 -6.54 -6.50 1.60
CA SER A 66 -6.32 -5.05 1.49
C SER A 66 -4.84 -4.71 1.47
N GLU A 67 -4.02 -5.47 2.19
CA GLU A 67 -2.57 -5.32 2.19
C GLU A 67 -1.95 -5.78 0.87
N LEU A 68 -2.35 -6.94 0.35
CA LEU A 68 -1.93 -7.42 -0.97
C LEU A 68 -2.24 -6.40 -2.06
N ARG A 69 -3.45 -5.81 -2.06
CA ARG A 69 -3.83 -4.76 -3.02
C ARG A 69 -2.96 -3.50 -2.90
N LYS A 70 -2.61 -3.08 -1.69
CA LYS A 70 -1.75 -1.90 -1.47
C LYS A 70 -0.30 -2.14 -1.89
N ARG A 71 0.18 -3.38 -1.83
CA ARG A 71 1.56 -3.77 -2.14
C ARG A 71 1.78 -4.19 -3.59
N ARG A 72 0.72 -4.35 -4.40
CA ARG A 72 0.81 -4.79 -5.80
C ARG A 72 1.68 -3.87 -6.67
N PHE A 73 1.78 -2.58 -6.34
CA PHE A 73 2.56 -1.60 -7.08
C PHE A 73 3.27 -0.65 -6.12
N TYR A 74 4.39 -0.07 -6.57
CA TYR A 74 5.07 0.98 -5.83
C TYR A 74 4.19 2.24 -5.79
N GLU A 75 3.96 2.74 -4.59
CA GLU A 75 3.28 4.01 -4.37
C GLU A 75 4.31 5.04 -3.87
N LYS A 76 4.42 6.17 -4.58
CA LYS A 76 5.27 7.28 -4.13
C LYS A 76 4.91 7.70 -2.70
N PRO A 77 5.88 8.06 -1.84
CA PRO A 77 5.62 8.40 -0.44
C PRO A 77 4.58 9.51 -0.25
N SER A 78 4.55 10.52 -1.12
CA SER A 78 3.56 11.60 -1.05
C SER A 78 2.13 11.09 -1.28
N ALA A 79 1.93 10.24 -2.28
CA ALA A 79 0.65 9.60 -2.57
C ALA A 79 0.20 8.72 -1.39
N GLN A 80 1.13 7.97 -0.79
CA GLN A 80 0.84 7.15 0.39
C GLN A 80 0.38 8.01 1.58
N ARG A 81 1.03 9.15 1.84
CA ARG A 81 0.63 10.10 2.90
C ARG A 81 -0.75 10.68 2.63
N LYS A 82 -1.03 11.11 1.40
CA LYS A 82 -2.34 11.63 0.97
C LYS A 82 -3.45 10.58 1.21
N ARG A 83 -3.26 9.35 0.73
CA ARG A 83 -4.19 8.23 0.92
C ARG A 83 -4.46 7.94 2.39
N LYS A 84 -3.42 7.95 3.24
CA LYS A 84 -3.55 7.72 4.70
C LYS A 84 -4.40 8.82 5.36
N ARG A 85 -4.17 10.09 5.01
CA ARG A 85 -4.93 11.25 5.53
C ARG A 85 -6.40 11.18 5.16
N GLU A 86 -6.72 10.95 3.89
CA GLU A 86 -8.09 10.81 3.42
C GLU A 86 -8.81 9.63 4.09
N ALA A 87 -8.12 8.49 4.24
CA ALA A 87 -8.67 7.34 4.94
C ALA A 87 -8.94 7.62 6.43
N ALA A 88 -8.12 8.43 7.11
CA ALA A 88 -8.34 8.83 8.50
C ALA A 88 -9.58 9.74 8.62
N ILE A 89 -9.69 10.76 7.77
CA ILE A 89 -10.86 11.66 7.73
C ILE A 89 -12.15 10.85 7.48
N ARG A 90 -12.12 9.91 6.52
CA ARG A 90 -13.28 9.05 6.24
C ARG A 90 -13.66 8.15 7.41
N ARG A 91 -12.68 7.63 8.16
CA ARG A 91 -12.94 6.84 9.38
C ARG A 91 -13.59 7.69 10.46
N GLU A 92 -13.12 8.91 10.66
CA GLU A 92 -13.64 9.83 11.66
C GLU A 92 -15.09 10.23 11.35
N ARG A 93 -15.39 10.62 10.10
CA ARG A 93 -16.78 10.89 9.67
C ARG A 93 -17.71 9.69 9.88
N ARG A 94 -17.22 8.47 9.70
CA ARG A 94 -18.01 7.24 9.96
C ARG A 94 -18.21 6.98 11.45
N ARG A 95 -17.27 7.37 12.31
CA ARG A 95 -17.37 7.24 13.76
C ARG A 95 -18.43 8.19 14.32
N GLN A 96 -18.39 9.45 13.91
CA GLN A 96 -19.36 10.48 14.35
C GLN A 96 -20.80 10.13 13.98
N ARG A 97 -21.03 9.48 12.84
CA ARG A 97 -22.36 8.98 12.44
C ARG A 97 -22.85 7.79 13.27
N ARG A 98 -21.96 7.05 13.92
CA ARG A 98 -22.26 5.81 14.64
C ARG A 98 -22.46 6.02 16.14
N THR A 99 -21.82 7.04 16.70
CA THR A 99 -22.04 7.43 18.09
C THR A 99 -23.46 7.99 18.22
N PRO A 100 -24.34 7.35 19.02
CA PRO A 100 -25.58 8.00 19.39
C PRO A 100 -25.19 9.25 20.18
N VAL A 101 -25.56 10.42 19.67
CA VAL A 101 -25.46 11.65 20.44
C VAL A 101 -26.56 11.55 21.49
N HIS A 102 -26.25 11.02 22.67
CA HIS A 102 -27.13 11.14 23.82
C HIS A 102 -27.05 12.60 24.29
N LEU A 103 -28.14 13.33 24.06
CA LEU A 103 -28.43 14.64 24.64
C LEU A 103 -29.17 14.46 25.96
#